data_AF-A0A963JV45-F1
#
_entry.id   AF-A0A963JV45-F1
#
_cell.length_a   1.000
_cell.length_b   1.000
_cell.length_c   1.000
_cell.angle_alpha   90.00
_cell.angle_beta   90.00
_cell.angle_gamma   90.00
#
_symmetry.space_group_name_H-M   'P 1'
#
loop_
_entity.id
_entity.type
_entity.pdbx_description
1 polymer ?
#
loop_
_entity_poly.entity_id
_entity_poly.type
_entity_poly.pdbx_seq_one_letter_code
_entity_poly.pdbx_strand_id
1 'polypeptide(L)'
;MPATPLAPTQLRLTIAPDSLGFASTAELQDLPLPWIGQERAEAAARFGLGMEQPDYNLFVLGEVGSGRTSLLHQAMQQAAAQRSVPPDLCYLHNFDAPERPRALRLPAGQGRVLRQGMEKLTRTLQTDIPKRLDGADFRAESERIEKAYESQESQAFAALDAFAEALQFRLSRESGHMVFTLIGPQGQPLTEADARALTRERRTEIDAAEQKLRAEIAR
;
A
#
# COMPACT_ATOMS: atom_id res chain seq x y z
N MET A 1 79.96 6.56 31.39
CA MET A 1 80.42 5.84 30.18
C MET A 1 80.60 6.87 29.08
N PRO A 2 81.77 6.95 28.41
CA PRO A 2 81.93 7.85 27.27
C PRO A 2 81.02 7.37 26.13
N ALA A 3 80.18 8.26 25.60
CA ALA A 3 79.32 7.96 24.46
C ALA A 3 80.16 7.93 23.18
N THR A 4 80.00 6.89 22.36
CA THR A 4 80.66 6.78 21.06
C THR A 4 80.09 7.84 20.10
N PRO A 5 80.91 8.73 19.52
CA PRO A 5 80.42 9.74 18.59
C PRO A 5 79.94 9.08 17.29
N LEU A 6 78.75 9.46 16.83
CA LEU A 6 78.18 9.01 15.57
C LEU A 6 78.56 9.95 14.43
N ALA A 7 78.95 9.38 13.29
CA ALA A 7 79.21 10.14 12.07
C ALA A 7 77.88 10.63 11.43
N PRO A 8 77.85 11.78 10.72
CA PRO A 8 76.62 12.29 10.09
C PRO A 8 75.92 11.30 9.15
N THR A 9 76.68 10.41 8.51
CA THR A 9 76.14 9.35 7.64
C THR A 9 75.41 8.25 8.42
N GLN A 10 75.72 8.05 9.70
CA GLN A 10 75.04 7.11 10.59
C GLN A 10 73.76 7.68 11.19
N LEU A 11 73.55 9.01 11.07
CA LEU A 11 72.38 9.71 11.57
C LEU A 11 71.24 9.75 10.55
N ARG A 12 71.47 9.30 9.30
CA ARG A 12 70.44 9.29 8.26
C ARG A 12 70.41 7.95 7.52
N LEU A 13 69.20 7.47 7.25
CA LEU A 13 69.01 6.42 6.25
C LEU A 13 69.12 7.05 4.87
N THR A 14 69.98 6.51 4.00
CA THR A 14 70.09 6.92 2.60
C THR A 14 69.72 5.74 1.71
N ILE A 15 68.66 5.88 0.92
CA ILE A 15 68.23 4.87 -0.06
C ILE A 15 68.70 5.34 -1.43
N ALA A 16 69.40 4.49 -2.17
CA ALA A 16 69.82 4.78 -3.54
C ALA A 16 68.60 4.77 -4.47
N PRO A 17 68.28 5.86 -5.19
CA PRO A 17 67.08 5.91 -6.06
C PRO A 17 67.03 4.78 -7.08
N ASP A 18 68.16 4.44 -7.70
CA ASP A 18 68.28 3.38 -8.71
C ASP A 18 67.93 1.98 -8.16
N SER A 19 67.97 1.79 -6.83
CA SER A 19 67.60 0.52 -6.20
C SER A 19 66.09 0.27 -6.14
N LEU A 20 65.26 1.31 -6.38
CA LEU A 20 63.80 1.23 -6.28
C LEU A 20 63.15 0.67 -7.56
N GLY A 21 63.87 0.67 -8.69
CA GLY A 21 63.42 0.04 -9.93
C GLY A 21 62.36 0.83 -10.73
N PHE A 22 62.09 2.08 -10.38
CA PHE A 22 61.23 3.01 -11.14
C PHE A 22 61.84 4.41 -11.17
N ALA A 23 61.54 5.19 -12.21
CA ALA A 23 62.08 6.54 -12.38
C ALA A 23 61.21 7.60 -11.70
N SER A 24 59.89 7.39 -11.62
CA SER A 24 58.93 8.31 -11.01
C SER A 24 57.79 7.59 -10.30
N THR A 25 57.31 8.15 -9.19
CA THR A 25 56.10 7.65 -8.50
C THR A 25 54.83 7.78 -9.34
N ALA A 26 54.86 8.55 -10.44
CA ALA A 26 53.79 8.58 -11.43
C ALA A 26 53.53 7.20 -12.06
N GLU A 27 54.55 6.35 -12.16
CA GLU A 27 54.46 4.99 -12.72
C GLU A 27 53.66 4.04 -11.81
N LEU A 28 53.39 4.44 -10.56
CA LEU A 28 52.77 3.57 -9.55
C LEU A 28 51.28 3.88 -9.31
N GLN A 29 50.72 4.92 -9.94
CA GLN A 29 49.38 5.42 -9.60
C GLN A 29 48.26 4.44 -9.94
N ASP A 30 48.41 3.68 -11.02
CA ASP A 30 47.40 2.72 -11.49
C ASP A 30 47.60 1.30 -10.93
N LEU A 31 48.66 1.09 -10.13
CA LEU A 31 48.92 -0.20 -9.54
C LEU A 31 47.92 -0.48 -8.41
N PRO A 32 47.42 -1.72 -8.30
CA PRO A 32 46.53 -2.09 -7.20
C PRO A 32 47.27 -1.91 -5.88
N LEU A 33 46.71 -1.13 -4.97
CA LEU A 33 47.22 -0.95 -3.62
C LEU A 33 47.04 -2.27 -2.84
N PRO A 34 48.12 -2.99 -2.51
CA PRO A 34 48.02 -4.15 -1.65
C PRO A 34 47.81 -3.70 -0.20
N TRP A 35 47.46 -4.63 0.67
CA TRP A 35 47.42 -4.38 2.12
C TRP A 35 48.85 -4.31 2.66
N ILE A 36 49.48 -3.15 2.59
CA ILE A 36 50.88 -2.94 3.01
C ILE A 36 51.00 -3.06 4.54
N GLY A 37 51.71 -4.09 5.01
CA GLY A 37 51.96 -4.32 6.44
C GLY A 37 50.71 -4.63 7.26
N GLN A 38 49.64 -5.10 6.61
CA GLN A 38 48.33 -5.37 7.21
C GLN A 38 47.80 -6.76 6.82
N GLU A 39 48.69 -7.74 6.66
CA GLU A 39 48.39 -9.09 6.17
C GLU A 39 47.34 -9.80 7.04
N ARG A 40 47.41 -9.60 8.37
CA ARG A 40 46.41 -10.13 9.31
C ARG A 40 45.03 -9.52 9.07
N ALA A 41 44.96 -8.21 8.82
CA ALA A 41 43.70 -7.54 8.58
C ALA A 41 43.10 -7.94 7.23
N GLU A 42 43.94 -8.12 6.20
CA GLU A 42 43.52 -8.65 4.91
C GLU A 42 42.91 -10.05 5.05
N ALA A 43 43.61 -10.96 5.74
CA ALA A 43 43.12 -12.33 5.96
C ALA A 43 41.78 -12.34 6.70
N ALA A 44 41.63 -11.51 7.75
CA ALA A 44 40.38 -11.38 8.50
C ALA A 44 39.24 -10.80 7.65
N ALA A 45 39.52 -9.79 6.81
CA ALA A 45 38.54 -9.22 5.90
C ALA A 45 38.07 -10.23 4.85
N ARG A 46 39.01 -10.96 4.22
CA ARG A 46 38.69 -12.02 3.25
C ARG A 46 37.89 -13.15 3.88
N PHE A 47 38.25 -13.58 5.09
CA PHE A 47 37.50 -14.58 5.84
C PHE A 47 36.08 -14.10 6.13
N GLY A 48 35.92 -12.91 6.72
CA GLY A 48 34.61 -12.35 7.07
C GLY A 48 33.72 -12.12 5.85
N LEU A 49 34.27 -11.62 4.74
CA LEU A 49 33.56 -11.46 3.47
C LEU A 49 33.27 -12.79 2.77
N GLY A 50 33.91 -13.89 3.16
CA GLY A 50 33.62 -15.24 2.69
C GLY A 50 32.52 -15.94 3.48
N MET A 51 32.11 -15.40 4.62
CA MET A 51 31.03 -15.98 5.43
C MET A 51 29.67 -15.72 4.77
N GLU A 52 28.83 -16.75 4.72
CA GLU A 52 27.47 -16.69 4.16
C GLU A 52 26.39 -16.88 5.23
N GLN A 53 26.78 -17.28 6.45
CA GLN A 53 25.87 -17.49 7.56
C GLN A 53 25.25 -16.15 8.00
N PRO A 54 23.95 -16.14 8.33
CA PRO A 54 23.31 -14.96 8.92
C PRO A 54 23.91 -14.63 10.29
N ASP A 55 23.64 -13.42 10.76
CA ASP A 55 24.01 -12.91 12.10
C ASP A 55 25.50 -12.68 12.35
N TYR A 56 26.33 -12.72 11.31
CA TYR A 56 27.73 -12.30 11.35
C TYR A 56 27.93 -10.92 10.74
N ASN A 57 28.68 -10.08 11.43
CA ASN A 57 29.08 -8.75 10.96
C ASN A 57 30.59 -8.58 11.09
N LEU A 58 31.22 -7.95 10.11
CA LEU A 58 32.64 -7.58 10.16
C LEU A 58 32.79 -6.18 10.74
N PHE A 59 33.53 -6.04 11.83
CA PHE A 59 33.87 -4.76 12.44
C PHE A 59 35.35 -4.45 12.23
N VAL A 60 35.66 -3.25 11.73
CA VAL A 60 37.02 -2.85 11.38
C VAL A 60 37.48 -1.68 12.26
N LEU A 61 38.53 -1.92 13.03
CA LEU A 61 39.23 -0.96 13.86
C LEU A 61 40.57 -0.57 13.23
N GLY A 62 40.93 0.71 13.34
CA GLY A 62 42.21 1.21 12.88
C GLY A 62 42.33 2.71 13.10
N GLU A 63 43.56 3.19 13.21
CA GLU A 63 43.87 4.61 13.38
C GLU A 63 43.35 5.45 12.20
N VAL A 64 43.21 6.75 12.44
CA VAL A 64 42.87 7.71 11.40
C VAL A 64 44.00 7.75 10.37
N GLY A 65 43.67 7.71 9.08
CA GLY A 65 44.66 7.72 8.01
C GLY A 65 45.21 6.33 7.63
N SER A 66 44.79 5.25 8.30
CA SER A 66 45.22 3.87 8.00
C SER A 66 44.74 3.31 6.65
N GLY A 67 43.91 4.05 5.91
CA GLY A 67 43.34 3.57 4.64
C GLY A 67 42.27 2.47 4.79
N ARG A 68 41.82 2.17 6.01
CA ARG A 68 40.90 1.05 6.33
C ARG A 68 39.65 1.00 5.45
N THR A 69 39.04 2.15 5.17
CA THR A 69 37.82 2.24 4.34
C THR A 69 38.12 1.87 2.89
N SER A 70 39.20 2.40 2.32
CA SER A 70 39.59 2.16 0.93
C SER A 70 39.96 0.69 0.71
N LEU A 71 40.79 0.14 1.60
CA LEU A 71 41.22 -1.27 1.56
C LEU A 71 40.02 -2.23 1.70
N LEU A 72 39.11 -1.95 2.65
CA LEU A 72 37.91 -2.77 2.83
C LEU A 72 36.96 -2.68 1.64
N HIS A 73 36.76 -1.48 1.08
CA HIS A 73 35.91 -1.27 -0.09
C HIS A 73 36.45 -2.04 -1.31
N GLN A 74 37.76 -2.01 -1.55
CA GLN A 74 38.40 -2.81 -2.60
C GLN A 74 38.18 -4.32 -2.38
N ALA A 75 38.34 -4.81 -1.15
CA ALA A 75 38.07 -6.21 -0.81
C ALA A 75 36.59 -6.58 -1.03
N MET A 76 35.65 -5.70 -0.66
CA MET A 76 34.22 -5.89 -0.88
C MET A 76 33.87 -5.94 -2.37
N GLN A 77 34.46 -5.10 -3.21
CA GLN A 77 34.25 -5.13 -4.65
C GLN A 77 34.76 -6.44 -5.27
N GLN A 78 35.94 -6.89 -4.87
CA GLN A 78 36.50 -8.17 -5.32
C GLN A 78 35.60 -9.35 -4.92
N ALA A 79 35.09 -9.35 -3.69
CA ALA A 79 34.17 -10.39 -3.21
C ALA A 79 32.81 -10.34 -3.94
N ALA A 80 32.25 -9.14 -4.16
CA ALA A 80 30.97 -8.96 -4.83
C ALA A 80 31.03 -9.41 -6.30
N ALA A 81 32.15 -9.20 -6.99
CA ALA A 81 32.34 -9.62 -8.38
C ALA A 81 32.23 -11.16 -8.59
N GLN A 82 32.43 -11.94 -7.52
CA GLN A 82 32.33 -13.40 -7.56
C GLN A 82 30.95 -13.92 -7.12
N ARG A 83 30.05 -13.02 -6.70
CA ARG A 83 28.72 -13.38 -6.18
C ARG A 83 27.64 -13.18 -7.24
N SER A 84 26.54 -13.90 -7.09
CA SER A 84 25.35 -13.68 -7.92
C SER A 84 24.81 -12.26 -7.72
N VAL A 85 24.28 -11.67 -8.79
CA VAL A 85 23.58 -10.39 -8.71
C VAL A 85 22.47 -10.48 -7.65
N PRO A 86 22.41 -9.52 -6.70
CA PRO A 86 21.42 -9.56 -5.64
C PRO A 86 20.00 -9.47 -6.20
N PRO A 87 19.01 -10.06 -5.50
CA PRO A 87 17.61 -9.97 -5.86
C PRO A 87 17.11 -8.53 -5.77
N ASP A 88 16.10 -8.21 -6.57
CA ASP A 88 15.38 -6.94 -6.44
C ASP A 88 14.47 -7.01 -5.21
N LEU A 89 14.58 -6.02 -4.32
CA LEU A 89 13.68 -5.86 -3.18
C LEU A 89 12.68 -4.74 -3.50
N CYS A 90 11.39 -5.08 -3.48
CA CYS A 90 10.32 -4.14 -3.83
C CYS A 90 9.28 -4.09 -2.72
N TYR A 91 8.63 -2.95 -2.57
CA TYR A 91 7.45 -2.81 -1.73
C TYR A 91 6.22 -2.59 -2.60
N LEU A 92 5.17 -3.38 -2.35
CA LEU A 92 3.85 -3.15 -2.91
C LEU A 92 2.96 -2.47 -1.88
N HIS A 93 2.12 -1.56 -2.37
CA HIS A 93 1.07 -0.98 -1.55
C HIS A 93 0.07 -2.07 -1.14
N ASN A 94 -0.36 -2.01 0.12
CA ASN A 94 -1.32 -2.93 0.68
C ASN A 94 -2.65 -2.18 0.91
N PHE A 95 -3.64 -2.42 0.05
CA PHE A 95 -4.91 -1.69 0.10
C PHE A 95 -5.72 -1.96 1.38
N ASP A 96 -5.55 -3.14 1.99
CA ASP A 96 -6.24 -3.51 3.23
C ASP A 96 -5.60 -2.85 4.47
N ALA A 97 -4.29 -2.56 4.41
CA ALA A 97 -3.51 -1.99 5.50
C ALA A 97 -2.39 -1.08 4.93
N PRO A 98 -2.71 0.18 4.54
CA PRO A 98 -1.80 1.11 3.86
C PRO A 98 -0.47 1.37 4.58
N GLU A 99 -0.47 1.31 5.91
CA GLU A 99 0.68 1.48 6.78
C GLU A 99 1.61 0.25 6.81
N ARG A 100 1.19 -0.87 6.20
CA ARG A 100 1.92 -2.13 6.16
C ARG A 100 2.17 -2.58 4.70
N PRO A 101 3.14 -1.96 4.00
CA PRO A 101 3.48 -2.36 2.63
C PRO A 101 3.96 -3.81 2.57
N ARG A 102 3.65 -4.50 1.46
CA ARG A 102 4.05 -5.89 1.24
C ARG A 102 5.45 -5.93 0.64
N ALA A 103 6.41 -6.50 1.38
CA ALA A 103 7.75 -6.75 0.87
C ALA A 103 7.74 -7.89 -0.13
N LEU A 104 8.37 -7.68 -1.29
CA LEU A 104 8.62 -8.67 -2.32
C LEU A 104 10.11 -8.80 -2.57
N ARG A 105 10.55 -10.05 -2.73
CA ARG A 105 11.88 -10.41 -3.18
C ARG A 105 11.76 -11.05 -4.56
N LEU A 106 12.33 -10.39 -5.56
CA LEU A 106 12.24 -10.79 -6.95
C LEU A 106 13.64 -11.15 -7.49
N PRO A 107 13.74 -11.99 -8.51
CA PRO A 107 15.01 -12.18 -9.22
C PRO A 107 15.55 -10.84 -9.74
N ALA A 108 16.87 -10.74 -9.87
CA ALA A 108 17.55 -9.53 -10.31
C ALA A 108 16.94 -8.98 -11.62
N GLY A 109 16.60 -7.69 -11.64
CA GLY A 109 16.01 -7.00 -12.78
C GLY A 109 14.49 -7.17 -12.95
N GLN A 110 13.86 -8.12 -12.26
CA GLN A 110 12.41 -8.37 -12.38
C GLN A 110 11.56 -7.31 -11.69
N GLY A 111 12.11 -6.55 -10.74
CA GLY A 111 11.42 -5.41 -10.13
C GLY A 111 11.09 -4.33 -11.15
N ARG A 112 11.99 -4.10 -12.12
CA ARG A 112 11.75 -3.18 -13.24
C ARG A 112 10.63 -3.69 -14.16
N VAL A 113 10.61 -4.99 -14.46
CA VAL A 113 9.57 -5.61 -15.28
C VAL A 113 8.21 -5.51 -14.58
N LEU A 114 8.16 -5.81 -13.28
CA LEU A 114 6.96 -5.68 -12.46
C LEU A 114 6.42 -4.24 -12.49
N ARG A 115 7.29 -3.25 -12.28
CA ARG A 115 6.91 -1.84 -12.34
C ARG A 115 6.27 -1.49 -13.68
N GLN A 116 6.90 -1.86 -14.79
CA GLN A 116 6.36 -1.59 -16.13
C GLN A 116 5.01 -2.30 -16.36
N GLY A 117 4.89 -3.54 -15.88
CA GLY A 117 3.63 -4.30 -15.92
C GLY A 117 2.51 -3.61 -15.15
N MET A 118 2.79 -3.09 -13.95
CA MET A 118 1.83 -2.35 -13.13
C MET A 118 1.41 -1.03 -13.80
N GLU A 119 2.35 -0.28 -14.37
CA GLU A 119 2.04 0.95 -15.11
C GLU A 119 1.12 0.67 -16.31
N LYS A 120 1.38 -0.41 -17.06
CA LYS A 120 0.53 -0.84 -18.18
C LYS A 120 -0.85 -1.28 -17.69
N LEU A 121 -0.90 -2.11 -16.65
CA LEU A 121 -2.14 -2.62 -16.07
C LEU A 121 -3.06 -1.47 -15.66
N THR A 122 -2.54 -0.46 -14.94
CA THR A 122 -3.33 0.69 -14.52
C THR A 122 -3.94 1.44 -15.71
N ARG A 123 -3.17 1.67 -16.77
CA ARG A 123 -3.69 2.32 -17.99
C ARG A 123 -4.74 1.48 -18.70
N THR A 124 -4.52 0.16 -18.76
CA THR A 124 -5.49 -0.77 -19.35
C THR A 124 -6.79 -0.78 -18.57
N LEU A 125 -6.74 -0.87 -17.23
CA LEU A 125 -7.94 -0.85 -16.38
C LEU A 125 -8.74 0.44 -16.52
N GLN A 126 -8.06 1.60 -16.58
CA GLN A 126 -8.72 2.89 -16.82
C GLN A 126 -9.51 2.94 -18.14
N THR A 127 -9.11 2.15 -19.13
CA THR A 127 -9.78 2.10 -20.44
C THR A 127 -10.82 1.00 -20.51
N ASP A 128 -10.51 -0.19 -19.98
CA ASP A 128 -11.33 -1.39 -20.16
C ASP A 128 -12.50 -1.46 -19.20
N ILE A 129 -12.38 -0.91 -17.97
CA ILE A 129 -13.47 -0.89 -17.00
C ILE A 129 -14.68 -0.11 -17.56
N PRO A 130 -14.54 1.18 -17.99
CA PRO A 130 -15.67 1.89 -18.56
C PRO A 130 -16.26 1.19 -19.77
N LYS A 131 -15.44 0.69 -20.69
CA LYS A 131 -15.90 -0.05 -21.88
C LYS A 131 -16.74 -1.28 -21.54
N ARG A 132 -16.38 -2.02 -20.48
CA ARG A 132 -17.13 -3.19 -20.03
C ARG A 132 -18.44 -2.81 -19.36
N LEU A 133 -18.46 -1.74 -18.58
CA LEU A 133 -19.67 -1.21 -17.96
C LEU A 133 -20.62 -0.61 -19.01
N ASP A 134 -20.09 -0.03 -20.08
CA ASP A 134 -20.86 0.42 -21.25
C ASP A 134 -21.19 -0.72 -22.22
N GLY A 135 -20.91 -1.97 -21.87
CA GLY A 135 -21.27 -3.12 -22.66
C GLY A 135 -22.79 -3.32 -22.70
N ALA A 136 -23.32 -3.76 -23.85
CA ALA A 136 -24.75 -4.06 -23.99
C ALA A 136 -25.21 -5.11 -22.98
N ASP A 137 -24.39 -6.15 -22.73
CA ASP A 137 -24.70 -7.21 -21.78
C ASP A 137 -24.82 -6.68 -20.35
N PHE A 138 -23.89 -5.80 -19.93
CA PHE A 138 -23.93 -5.19 -18.60
C PHE A 138 -25.15 -4.28 -18.43
N ARG A 139 -25.43 -3.43 -19.43
CA ARG A 139 -26.61 -2.55 -19.41
C ARG A 139 -27.92 -3.34 -19.37
N ALA A 140 -28.04 -4.39 -20.17
CA ALA A 140 -29.23 -5.23 -20.19
C ALA A 140 -29.47 -5.91 -18.83
N GLU A 141 -28.41 -6.39 -18.18
CA GLU A 141 -28.50 -6.99 -16.85
C GLU A 141 -28.81 -5.95 -15.76
N SER A 142 -28.21 -4.75 -15.83
CA SER A 142 -28.53 -3.64 -14.93
C SER A 142 -30.01 -3.26 -15.04
N GLU A 143 -30.51 -3.04 -16.26
CA GLU A 143 -31.92 -2.72 -16.51
C GLU A 143 -32.86 -3.85 -16.05
N ARG A 144 -32.45 -5.12 -16.20
CA ARG A 144 -33.23 -6.27 -15.71
C ARG A 144 -33.35 -6.24 -14.19
N ILE A 145 -32.26 -5.95 -13.49
CA ILE A 145 -32.23 -5.85 -12.02
C ILE A 145 -33.06 -4.65 -11.57
N GLU A 146 -32.88 -3.48 -12.20
CA GLU A 146 -33.67 -2.27 -11.91
C GLU A 146 -35.18 -2.52 -12.07
N LYS A 147 -35.60 -3.08 -13.21
CA LYS A 147 -37.02 -3.43 -13.44
C LYS A 147 -37.56 -4.45 -12.44
N ALA A 148 -36.74 -5.41 -12.02
CA ALA A 148 -37.14 -6.38 -11.00
C ALA A 148 -37.37 -5.69 -9.65
N TYR A 149 -36.50 -4.76 -9.26
CA TYR A 149 -36.68 -3.96 -8.04
C TYR A 149 -37.87 -3.02 -8.14
N GLU A 150 -38.07 -2.32 -9.26
CA GLU A 150 -39.24 -1.46 -9.48
C GLU A 150 -40.54 -2.25 -9.37
N SER A 151 -40.58 -3.46 -9.93
CA SER A 151 -41.74 -4.35 -9.82
C SER A 151 -42.00 -4.79 -8.39
N GLN A 152 -40.96 -5.16 -7.64
CA GLN A 152 -41.08 -5.51 -6.23
C GLN A 152 -41.53 -4.32 -5.37
N GLU A 153 -40.96 -3.14 -5.58
CA GLU A 153 -41.37 -1.91 -4.89
C GLU A 153 -42.83 -1.58 -5.20
N SER A 154 -43.25 -1.66 -6.47
CA SER A 154 -44.63 -1.41 -6.88
C SER A 154 -45.61 -2.39 -6.24
N GLN A 155 -45.26 -3.67 -6.15
CA GLN A 155 -46.09 -4.69 -5.51
C GLN A 155 -46.19 -4.46 -3.99
N ALA A 156 -45.08 -4.15 -3.34
CA ALA A 156 -45.05 -3.84 -1.91
C ALA A 156 -45.89 -2.59 -1.60
N PHE A 157 -45.76 -1.55 -2.43
CA PHE A 157 -46.54 -0.32 -2.27
C PHE A 157 -48.03 -0.56 -2.51
N ALA A 158 -48.40 -1.33 -3.55
CA ALA A 158 -49.80 -1.68 -3.79
C ALA A 158 -50.41 -2.50 -2.64
N ALA A 159 -49.64 -3.41 -2.04
CA ALA A 159 -50.08 -4.15 -0.85
C ALA A 159 -50.28 -3.23 0.36
N LEU A 160 -49.37 -2.27 0.55
CA LEU A 160 -49.46 -1.27 1.62
C LEU A 160 -50.63 -0.30 1.42
N ASP A 161 -50.88 0.14 0.18
CA ASP A 161 -52.02 0.97 -0.20
C ASP A 161 -53.34 0.25 0.12
N ALA A 162 -53.47 -1.01 -0.29
CA ALA A 162 -54.66 -1.81 0.01
C ALA A 162 -54.87 -2.01 1.52
N PHE A 163 -53.79 -2.18 2.29
CA PHE A 163 -53.85 -2.26 3.74
C PHE A 163 -54.26 -0.93 4.39
N ALA A 164 -53.75 0.20 3.88
CA ALA A 164 -54.13 1.53 4.33
C ALA A 164 -55.61 1.83 4.03
N GLU A 165 -56.09 1.51 2.82
CA GLU A 165 -57.50 1.71 2.44
C GLU A 165 -58.47 0.90 3.32
N ALA A 166 -58.10 -0.34 3.65
CA ALA A 166 -58.87 -1.18 4.59
C ALA A 166 -58.99 -0.53 5.98
N LEU A 167 -58.00 0.29 6.37
CA LEU A 167 -57.97 1.06 7.61
C LEU A 167 -58.52 2.50 7.46
N GLN A 168 -59.08 2.85 6.30
CA GLN A 168 -59.59 4.19 5.97
C GLN A 168 -58.49 5.27 5.94
N PHE A 169 -57.29 4.90 5.53
CA PHE A 169 -56.19 5.81 5.22
C PHE A 169 -55.87 5.78 3.72
N ARG A 170 -55.48 6.94 3.18
CA ARG A 170 -54.84 7.05 1.88
C ARG A 170 -53.36 7.32 2.08
N LEU A 171 -52.53 6.62 1.33
CA LEU A 171 -51.08 6.82 1.30
C LEU A 171 -50.72 7.82 0.19
N SER A 172 -49.79 8.74 0.47
CA SER A 172 -49.15 9.57 -0.55
C SER A 172 -47.65 9.67 -0.29
N ARG A 173 -46.86 9.82 -1.36
CA ARG A 173 -45.44 10.15 -1.29
C ARG A 173 -45.29 11.66 -1.55
N GLU A 174 -44.87 12.39 -0.54
CA GLU A 174 -44.55 13.83 -0.63
C GLU A 174 -43.08 14.03 -0.29
N SER A 175 -42.30 14.54 -1.25
CA SER A 175 -40.87 14.87 -1.06
C SER A 175 -40.01 13.76 -0.45
N GLY A 176 -40.33 12.48 -0.74
CA GLY A 176 -39.60 11.32 -0.22
C GLY A 176 -40.09 10.81 1.15
N HIS A 177 -41.13 11.42 1.72
CA HIS A 177 -41.81 10.95 2.93
C HIS A 177 -43.17 10.34 2.59
N MET A 178 -43.52 9.28 3.32
CA MET A 178 -44.87 8.71 3.27
C MET A 178 -45.78 9.49 4.20
N VAL A 179 -46.88 10.00 3.66
CA VAL A 179 -47.91 10.74 4.38
C VAL A 179 -49.18 9.90 4.39
N PHE A 180 -49.78 9.76 5.58
CA PHE A 180 -51.04 9.06 5.78
C PHE A 180 -52.14 10.09 5.96
N THR A 181 -53.19 9.99 5.15
CA THR A 181 -54.34 10.88 5.24
C THR A 181 -55.58 10.06 5.56
N LEU A 182 -56.22 10.31 6.70
CA LEU A 182 -57.48 9.68 7.05
C LEU A 182 -58.57 10.12 6.05
N ILE A 183 -59.30 9.16 5.48
CA ILE A 183 -60.41 9.42 4.56
C ILE A 183 -61.76 9.25 5.25
N GLY A 184 -62.68 10.17 4.98
CA GLY A 184 -64.06 10.12 5.46
C GLY A 184 -64.97 9.22 4.62
N PRO A 185 -66.24 9.04 5.02
CA PRO A 185 -67.21 8.13 4.38
C PRO A 185 -67.49 8.43 2.90
N GLN A 186 -67.21 9.66 2.44
CA GLN A 186 -67.35 10.09 1.05
C GLN A 186 -66.02 10.10 0.26
N GLY A 187 -64.94 9.54 0.82
CA GLY A 187 -63.62 9.45 0.18
C GLY A 187 -62.78 10.74 0.20
N GLN A 188 -63.24 11.77 0.93
CA GLN A 188 -62.54 13.04 1.11
C GLN A 188 -61.57 12.98 2.31
N PRO A 189 -60.42 13.67 2.25
CA PRO A 189 -59.53 13.85 3.40
C PRO A 189 -60.30 14.43 4.58
N LEU A 190 -60.22 13.79 5.75
CA LEU A 190 -60.84 14.33 6.96
C LEU A 190 -60.08 15.59 7.39
N THR A 191 -60.79 16.70 7.55
CA THR A 191 -60.16 17.93 8.06
C THR A 191 -59.92 17.81 9.58
N GLU A 192 -59.00 18.61 10.14
CA GLU A 192 -58.78 18.64 11.59
C GLU A 192 -60.07 18.95 12.38
N ALA A 193 -60.98 19.72 11.82
CA ALA A 193 -62.26 20.06 12.45
C ALA A 193 -63.19 18.83 12.52
N ASP A 194 -63.25 18.05 11.46
CA ASP A 194 -64.06 16.83 11.37
C ASP A 194 -63.50 15.73 12.29
N ALA A 195 -62.18 15.61 12.38
CA ALA A 195 -61.52 14.69 13.31
C ALA A 195 -61.82 15.03 14.79
N ARG A 196 -61.92 16.32 15.12
CA ARG A 196 -62.32 16.79 16.47
C ARG A 196 -63.82 16.66 16.74
N ALA A 197 -64.65 16.49 15.72
CA ALA A 197 -66.08 16.21 15.91
C ALA A 197 -66.36 14.72 16.21
N LEU A 198 -65.38 13.83 15.98
CA LEU A 198 -65.52 12.39 16.25
C LEU A 198 -65.60 12.07 17.75
N THR A 199 -66.33 11.00 18.08
CA THR A 199 -66.47 10.46 19.44
C THR A 199 -65.14 9.92 19.97
N ARG A 200 -65.00 9.85 21.31
CA ARG A 200 -63.78 9.31 21.95
C ARG A 200 -63.46 7.89 21.49
N GLU A 201 -64.48 7.03 21.38
CA GLU A 201 -64.34 5.64 20.92
C GLU A 201 -63.79 5.58 19.49
N ARG A 202 -64.33 6.42 18.59
CA ARG A 202 -63.88 6.45 17.20
C ARG A 202 -62.45 6.97 17.05
N ARG A 203 -62.01 7.91 17.90
CA ARG A 203 -60.61 8.37 17.92
C ARG A 203 -59.65 7.26 18.36
N THR A 204 -60.01 6.51 19.40
CA THR A 204 -59.17 5.38 19.85
C THR A 204 -59.04 4.27 18.80
N GLU A 205 -60.09 4.02 18.01
CA GLU A 205 -60.03 3.08 16.87
C GLU A 205 -59.09 3.58 15.77
N ILE A 206 -59.13 4.89 15.45
CA ILE A 206 -58.26 5.52 14.46
C ILE A 206 -56.79 5.47 14.92
N ASP A 207 -56.50 5.80 16.18
CA ASP A 207 -55.14 5.75 16.74
C ASP A 207 -54.55 4.33 16.68
N ALA A 208 -55.37 3.32 16.99
CA ALA A 208 -54.98 1.91 16.90
C ALA A 208 -54.77 1.44 15.44
N ALA A 209 -55.59 1.94 14.50
CA ALA A 209 -55.42 1.67 13.08
C ALA A 209 -54.15 2.33 12.53
N GLU A 210 -53.84 3.56 12.95
CA GLU A 210 -52.61 4.25 12.60
C GLU A 210 -51.36 3.52 13.13
N GLN A 211 -51.39 3.04 14.38
CA GLN A 211 -50.30 2.24 14.93
C GLN A 211 -50.06 0.93 14.15
N LYS A 212 -51.13 0.25 13.74
CA LYS A 212 -51.03 -0.96 12.90
C LYS A 212 -50.41 -0.66 11.53
N LEU A 213 -50.82 0.45 10.91
CA LEU A 213 -50.26 0.89 9.63
C LEU A 213 -48.77 1.23 9.76
N ARG A 214 -48.37 1.96 10.81
CA ARG A 214 -46.96 2.26 11.08
C ARG A 214 -46.12 0.99 11.34
N ALA A 215 -46.70 -0.01 11.98
CA ALA A 215 -46.03 -1.29 12.23
C ALA A 215 -45.81 -2.10 10.95
N GLU A 216 -46.78 -2.12 10.02
CA GLU A 216 -46.64 -2.83 8.75
C GLU A 216 -45.56 -2.22 7.84
N ILE A 217 -45.32 -0.92 7.97
CA ILE A 217 -44.29 -0.19 7.20
C ILE A 217 -42.87 -0.45 7.72
N ALA A 218 -42.74 -0.71 9.02
CA ALA A 218 -41.46 -0.98 9.66
C ALA A 218 -40.98 -2.44 9.49
N ARG A 219 -41.76 -3.25 8.79
CA ARG A 219 -41.54 -4.68 8.56
C ARG A 219 -40.65 -4.93 7.34
#